data_AF-A0AAN4RMC8-F1
#
_entry.id   AF-A0AAN4RMC8-F1
#
_cell.length_a   1.000
_cell.length_b   1.000
_cell.length_c   1.000
_cell.angle_alpha   90.00
_cell.angle_beta   90.00
_cell.angle_gamma   90.00
#
_symmetry.space_group_name_H-M   'P 1'
#
loop_
_entity.id
_entity.type
_entity.pdbx_description
1 polymer ?
#
loop_
_entity_poly.entity_id
_entity_poly.type
_entity_poly.pdbx_seq_one_letter_code
_entity_poly.pdbx_strand_id
1 'polypeptide(L)'
;MLKKLEGDHAELFKTWFHSKKDTIVDIEGKHYLIKPLENVVQEEIESDLELKALIMQAKKDISSGRVYSTDDIIDAIEKGNL
;
A
#
# COMPACT_ATOMS: atom_id res chain seq x y z
N MET A 1 -10.14 -26.46 3.64
CA MET A 1 -9.84 -26.20 2.21
C MET A 1 -10.40 -24.85 1.85
N LEU A 2 -9.57 -23.92 1.36
CA LEU A 2 -10.04 -22.66 0.80
C LEU A 2 -10.75 -22.97 -0.53
N LYS A 3 -12.08 -22.77 -0.58
CA LYS A 3 -12.81 -22.84 -1.85
C LYS A 3 -12.41 -21.63 -2.68
N LYS A 4 -11.89 -21.86 -3.88
CA LYS A 4 -11.64 -20.78 -4.84
C LYS A 4 -12.97 -20.32 -5.41
N LEU A 5 -13.19 -19.01 -5.45
CA LEU A 5 -14.30 -18.40 -6.19
C LEU A 5 -13.86 -18.30 -7.66
N GLU A 6 -14.65 -18.85 -8.58
CA GLU A 6 -14.35 -18.85 -10.02
C GLU A 6 -15.56 -18.36 -10.82
N GLY A 7 -15.31 -17.89 -12.06
CA GLY A 7 -16.34 -17.37 -12.96
C GLY A 7 -16.91 -16.00 -12.55
N ASP A 8 -18.12 -15.70 -13.00
CA ASP A 8 -18.76 -14.38 -12.84
C ASP A 8 -18.86 -13.92 -11.38
N HIS A 9 -19.00 -14.87 -10.44
CA HIS A 9 -19.02 -14.61 -9.01
C HIS A 9 -17.70 -13.99 -8.52
N ALA A 10 -16.56 -14.40 -9.08
CA ALA A 10 -15.25 -13.86 -8.72
C ALA A 10 -15.08 -12.43 -9.21
N GLU A 11 -15.57 -12.11 -10.42
CA GLU A 11 -15.54 -10.74 -10.96
C GLU A 11 -16.45 -9.80 -10.16
N LEU A 12 -17.62 -10.30 -9.76
CA LEU A 12 -18.55 -9.55 -8.94
C LEU A 12 -17.97 -9.28 -7.52
N PHE A 13 -17.30 -10.28 -6.94
CA PHE A 13 -16.60 -10.11 -5.67
C PHE A 13 -15.43 -9.12 -5.74
N LYS A 14 -14.64 -9.17 -6.82
CA LYS A 14 -13.59 -8.16 -7.08
C LYS A 14 -14.19 -6.75 -7.15
N THR A 15 -15.37 -6.59 -7.74
CA THR A 15 -16.03 -5.28 -7.86
C THR A 15 -16.35 -4.71 -6.48
N TRP A 16 -16.85 -5.53 -5.55
CA TRP A 16 -17.09 -5.12 -4.17
C TRP A 16 -15.80 -4.79 -3.43
N PHE A 17 -14.76 -5.62 -3.58
CA PHE A 17 -13.47 -5.41 -2.94
C PHE A 17 -12.79 -4.09 -3.39
N HIS A 18 -12.85 -3.76 -4.68
CA HIS A 18 -12.26 -2.52 -5.21
C HIS A 18 -13.10 -1.26 -4.94
N SER A 19 -14.36 -1.41 -4.50
CA SER A 19 -15.26 -0.28 -4.26
C SER A 19 -14.84 0.62 -3.08
N LYS A 20 -13.90 0.16 -2.24
CA LYS A 20 -13.44 0.83 -1.00
C LYS A 20 -14.58 1.25 -0.08
N LYS A 21 -15.73 0.56 -0.15
CA LYS A 21 -16.90 0.82 0.70
C LYS A 21 -17.35 -0.46 1.37
N ASP A 22 -17.81 -0.32 2.61
CA ASP A 22 -18.49 -1.39 3.34
C ASP A 22 -19.72 -1.84 2.54
N THR A 23 -19.73 -3.12 2.15
CA THR A 23 -20.78 -3.71 1.31
C THR A 23 -21.41 -4.91 2.03
N ILE A 24 -22.73 -4.90 2.19
CA ILE A 24 -23.48 -6.04 2.71
C ILE A 24 -23.93 -6.91 1.54
N VAL A 25 -23.63 -8.20 1.57
CA VAL A 25 -24.02 -9.17 0.55
C VAL A 25 -24.83 -10.30 1.16
N ASP A 26 -25.88 -10.73 0.47
CA ASP A 26 -26.63 -11.93 0.82
C ASP A 26 -26.08 -13.12 0.04
N ILE A 27 -25.72 -14.18 0.75
CA ILE A 27 -25.32 -15.47 0.18
C ILE A 27 -26.15 -16.54 0.86
N GLU A 28 -27.06 -17.17 0.11
CA GLU A 28 -27.95 -18.25 0.59
C GLU A 28 -28.78 -17.82 1.82
N GLY A 29 -29.27 -16.57 1.87
CA GLY A 29 -30.06 -16.02 2.97
C GLY A 29 -29.22 -15.62 4.19
N LYS A 30 -27.89 -15.75 4.12
CA LYS A 30 -26.96 -15.26 5.14
C LYS A 30 -26.33 -13.96 4.69
N HIS A 31 -26.33 -12.98 5.58
CA HIS A 31 -25.78 -11.67 5.33
C HIS A 31 -24.30 -11.65 5.72
N TYR A 32 -23.44 -11.18 4.82
CA TYR A 32 -22.01 -11.02 5.03
C TYR A 32 -21.62 -9.56 4.80
N LEU A 33 -20.72 -9.05 5.66
CA LEU A 33 -20.12 -7.74 5.48
C LEU A 33 -18.77 -7.88 4.81
N ILE A 34 -18.64 -7.29 3.63
CA ILE A 34 -17.36 -7.12 2.94
C ILE A 34 -16.82 -5.76 3.36
N LYS A 35 -15.78 -5.78 4.21
CA LYS A 35 -14.99 -4.59 4.52
C LYS A 35 -13.75 -4.57 3.64
N PRO A 36 -13.48 -3.47 2.92
CA PRO A 36 -12.17 -3.29 2.30
C PRO A 36 -11.11 -3.29 3.40
N LEU A 37 -9.97 -3.91 3.12
CA LEU A 37 -8.81 -3.75 4.00
C LEU A 37 -8.29 -2.34 3.80
N GLU A 38 -8.65 -1.45 4.71
CA GLU A 38 -8.05 -0.13 4.78
C GLU A 38 -6.57 -0.30 5.10
N ASN A 39 -5.73 0.33 4.28
CA ASN A 39 -4.30 0.32 4.51
C ASN A 39 -4.01 1.36 5.60
N VAL A 40 -4.18 0.96 6.87
CA VAL A 40 -3.98 1.82 8.05
C VAL A 40 -2.63 2.52 8.00
N VAL A 41 -1.60 1.83 7.49
CA VAL A 41 -0.25 2.39 7.29
C VAL A 41 -0.26 3.58 6.33
N GLN A 42 -1.08 3.54 5.29
CA GLN A 42 -1.20 4.64 4.33
C GLN A 42 -1.93 5.84 4.93
N GLU A 43 -2.93 5.61 5.78
CA GLU A 43 -3.63 6.69 6.49
C GLU A 43 -2.72 7.38 7.52
N GLU A 44 -1.90 6.61 8.25
CA GLU A 44 -0.89 7.15 9.17
C GLU A 44 0.14 8.01 8.43
N ILE A 45 0.65 7.52 7.28
CA ILE A 45 1.57 8.29 6.42
C ILE A 45 0.91 9.56 5.86
N GLU A 46 -0.38 9.53 5.54
CA GLU A 46 -1.09 10.70 5.01
C GLU A 46 -1.40 11.75 6.10
N SER A 47 -1.53 11.32 7.35
CA SER A 47 -1.78 12.19 8.50
C SER A 47 -0.55 12.98 8.97
N ASP A 48 0.65 12.44 8.77
CA ASP A 48 1.92 13.09 9.08
C ASP A 48 2.52 13.76 7.83
N LEU A 49 2.42 15.09 7.77
CA LEU A 49 2.89 15.88 6.64
C LEU A 49 4.42 15.81 6.45
N GLU A 50 5.19 15.66 7.54
CA GLU A 50 6.65 15.56 7.48
C GLU A 50 7.06 14.20 6.92
N LEU A 51 6.49 13.12 7.45
CA LEU A 51 6.71 11.76 6.95
C LEU A 51 6.31 11.64 5.47
N LYS A 52 5.17 12.22 5.09
CA LYS A 52 4.73 12.27 3.68
C LYS A 52 5.73 12.97 2.79
N ALA A 53 6.26 14.12 3.21
CA ALA A 53 7.26 14.87 2.46
C ALA A 53 8.56 14.07 2.28
N LEU A 54 9.06 13.43 3.35
CA LEU A 54 10.25 12.58 3.31
C LEU A 54 10.06 11.40 2.35
N ILE A 55 8.91 10.72 2.40
CA ILE A 55 8.61 9.60 1.49
C ILE A 55 8.51 10.08 0.04
N MET A 56 7.88 11.22 -0.22
CA MET A 56 7.81 11.79 -1.57
C MET A 56 9.20 12.12 -2.13
N GLN A 57 10.06 12.71 -1.30
CA GLN A 57 11.42 13.01 -1.68
C GLN A 57 12.24 11.73 -1.95
N ALA A 58 12.14 10.73 -1.06
CA ALA A 58 12.80 9.44 -1.25
C ALA A 58 12.37 8.74 -2.55
N LYS A 59 11.07 8.76 -2.88
CA LYS A 59 10.56 8.22 -4.16
C LYS A 59 11.15 8.96 -5.36
N LYS A 60 11.29 10.28 -5.28
CA LYS A 60 11.91 11.10 -6.32
C LYS A 60 13.40 10.75 -6.46
N ASP A 61 14.10 10.54 -5.36
CA ASP A 61 15.53 10.20 -5.37
C ASP A 61 15.77 8.82 -5.98
N ILE A 62 14.95 7.82 -5.61
CA ILE A 62 14.99 6.48 -6.23
C ILE A 62 14.73 6.57 -7.74
N SER A 63 13.67 7.26 -8.16
CA SER A 63 13.33 7.37 -9.59
C SER A 63 14.35 8.15 -10.42
N SER A 64 15.09 9.07 -9.79
CA SER A 64 16.16 9.84 -10.44
C SER A 64 17.54 9.19 -10.31
N GLY A 65 17.64 8.01 -9.68
CA GLY A 65 18.91 7.31 -9.47
C GLY A 65 19.82 7.96 -8.43
N ARG A 66 19.32 8.92 -7.64
CA ARG A 66 20.03 9.52 -6.49
C ARG A 66 19.96 8.58 -5.29
N VAL A 67 20.59 7.43 -5.43
CA VAL A 67 20.70 6.40 -4.38
C VAL A 67 22.17 6.13 -4.11
N TYR A 68 22.47 5.79 -2.88
CA TYR A 68 23.83 5.51 -2.44
C TYR A 68 23.90 4.09 -1.91
N SER A 69 24.96 3.38 -2.26
CA SER A 69 25.30 2.13 -1.61
C SER A 69 25.90 2.40 -0.23
N THR A 70 26.03 1.34 0.56
CA THR A 70 26.70 1.42 1.87
C THR A 70 28.14 1.95 1.73
N ASP A 71 28.87 1.49 0.72
CA ASP A 71 30.26 1.89 0.49
C ASP A 71 30.36 3.37 0.11
N ASP A 72 29.44 3.87 -0.73
CA ASP A 72 29.39 5.30 -1.10
C ASP A 72 29.22 6.21 0.11
N ILE A 73 28.39 5.79 1.07
CA ILE A 73 28.14 6.54 2.30
C ILE A 73 29.34 6.48 3.24
N ILE A 74 29.97 5.31 3.40
CA ILE A 74 31.20 5.17 4.21
C ILE A 74 32.28 6.11 3.67
N ASP A 75 32.51 6.07 2.36
CA ASP A 75 33.46 6.95 1.69
C ASP A 75 33.15 8.44 1.89
N ALA A 76 31.87 8.83 1.85
CA ALA A 76 31.45 10.22 2.06
C ALA A 76 31.68 10.68 3.51
N ILE A 77 31.44 9.81 4.50
CA ILE A 77 31.73 10.07 5.92
C ILE A 77 33.23 10.25 6.11
N GLU A 78 34.04 9.32 5.62
CA GLU A 78 35.50 9.35 5.78
C GLU A 78 36.15 10.57 5.13
N LYS A 79 35.57 11.05 4.02
CA LYS A 79 36.02 12.26 3.32
C LYS A 79 35.44 13.56 3.88
N GLY A 80 34.53 13.50 4.86
CA GLY A 80 33.88 14.67 5.46
C GLY A 80 32.92 15.42 4.52
N ASN A 81 32.32 14.72 3.55
CA ASN A 81 31.49 15.30 2.49
C ASN A 81 29.97 15.10 2.73
N LEU A 82 29.55 14.91 3.98
CA LEU A 82 28.15 14.77 4.41
C LEU A 82 27.61 16.05 5.02
#